data_AF-A0A8T5EHP7-F1
#
_entry.id   AF-A0A8T5EHP7-F1
#
_cell.length_a   1.000
_cell.length_b   1.000
_cell.length_c   1.000
_cell.angle_alpha   90.00
_cell.angle_beta   90.00
_cell.angle_gamma   90.00
#
_symmetry.space_group_name_H-M   'P 1'
#
loop_
_entity.id
_entity.type
_entity.pdbx_description
1 polymer ?
#
loop_
_entity_poly.entity_id
_entity_poly.type
_entity_poly.pdbx_seq_one_letter_code
_entity_poly.pdbx_strand_id
1 'polypeptide(L)'
;MRFSHFTLCFVVLLVFLPTFSAENAGINSRANNGCICHGASDSTTEVILHNLPNNWTANTTYNLSIEIIGESSDNSGENFGGFRLLFSHGELVGGDDVQSMDDGMTHTSDGNDQRTWDVQWISPEDDSKIAHITLHGNAVNGDGSTTGDAWSSWETDLWGVNATEADVPDQPDAMVFIALGVVIIGLGFAYHFVAVAPKKK
;
A
#
# COMPACT_ATOMS: atom_id res chain seq x y z
N MET A 1 -21.99 46.45 -2.89
CA MET A 1 -21.22 45.52 -2.03
C MET A 1 -20.41 44.61 -2.95
N ARG A 2 -19.09 44.77 -2.99
CA ARG A 2 -18.18 43.94 -3.80
C ARG A 2 -17.64 42.81 -2.92
N PHE A 3 -18.49 41.83 -2.67
CA PHE A 3 -18.18 40.48 -2.18
C PHE A 3 -18.89 39.57 -3.20
N SER A 4 -18.36 38.49 -3.76
CA SER A 4 -17.07 37.86 -3.59
C SER A 4 -16.92 36.86 -4.75
N HIS A 5 -16.18 37.22 -5.81
CA HIS A 5 -15.83 36.25 -6.86
C HIS A 5 -14.88 35.17 -6.29
N PHE A 6 -14.15 35.51 -5.23
CA PHE A 6 -13.25 34.60 -4.51
C PHE A 6 -14.00 33.53 -3.70
N THR A 7 -15.12 33.87 -3.07
CA THR A 7 -15.96 32.92 -2.32
C THR A 7 -16.71 31.98 -3.27
N LEU A 8 -17.13 32.47 -4.44
CA LEU A 8 -17.77 31.62 -5.46
C LEU A 8 -16.77 30.59 -6.03
N CYS A 9 -15.51 30.97 -6.28
CA CYS A 9 -14.47 30.01 -6.68
C CYS A 9 -14.15 28.97 -5.59
N PHE A 10 -14.17 29.37 -4.31
CA PHE A 10 -13.88 28.44 -3.21
C PHE A 10 -15.00 27.41 -2.99
N VAL A 11 -16.26 27.81 -3.21
CA VAL A 11 -17.41 26.90 -3.14
C VAL A 11 -17.44 25.94 -4.34
N VAL A 12 -17.05 26.38 -5.54
CA VAL A 12 -16.95 25.50 -6.74
C VAL A 12 -15.80 24.49 -6.61
N LEU A 13 -14.71 24.82 -5.90
CA LEU A 13 -13.58 23.90 -5.69
C LEU A 13 -13.93 22.72 -4.76
N LEU A 14 -14.88 22.91 -3.83
CA LEU A 14 -15.33 21.88 -2.88
C LEU A 14 -16.33 20.87 -3.49
N VAL A 15 -16.88 21.14 -4.68
CA VAL A 15 -17.83 20.23 -5.36
C VAL A 15 -17.13 19.12 -6.14
N PHE A 16 -15.79 19.18 -6.24
CA PHE A 16 -14.97 18.13 -6.87
C PHE A 16 -14.26 17.23 -5.86
N LEU A 17 -14.77 17.13 -4.62
CA LEU A 17 -14.31 16.06 -3.75
C LEU A 17 -14.80 14.73 -4.34
N PRO A 18 -13.90 13.79 -4.71
CA PRO A 18 -14.32 12.49 -5.20
C PRO A 18 -15.18 11.83 -4.12
N THR A 19 -16.43 11.55 -4.45
CA THR A 19 -17.28 10.66 -3.64
C THR A 19 -16.77 9.25 -3.88
N PHE A 20 -16.06 8.68 -2.91
CA PHE A 20 -15.64 7.29 -2.96
C PHE A 20 -16.85 6.44 -2.57
N SER A 21 -17.37 5.68 -3.53
CA SER A 21 -18.32 4.60 -3.26
C SER A 21 -17.52 3.38 -2.81
N ALA A 22 -18.07 2.58 -1.91
CA ALA A 22 -17.56 1.24 -1.66
C ALA A 22 -17.50 0.47 -2.99
N GLU A 23 -16.33 -0.05 -3.34
CA GLU A 23 -16.10 -0.84 -4.55
C GLU A 23 -16.38 -2.31 -4.23
N ASN A 24 -17.67 -2.67 -4.21
CA ASN A 24 -18.11 -4.00 -3.80
C ASN A 24 -17.55 -5.13 -4.68
N ALA A 25 -17.14 -4.84 -5.92
CA ALA A 25 -16.63 -5.80 -6.88
C ALA A 25 -15.09 -5.76 -6.99
N GLY A 26 -14.38 -5.41 -5.93
CA GLY A 26 -12.92 -5.32 -5.93
C GLY A 26 -12.38 -3.93 -6.28
N ILE A 27 -11.09 -3.72 -5.98
CA ILE A 27 -10.41 -2.45 -6.19
C ILE A 27 -9.17 -2.59 -7.07
N ASN A 28 -9.00 -1.64 -7.97
CA ASN A 28 -7.93 -1.60 -8.96
C ASN A 28 -6.68 -0.86 -8.42
N SER A 29 -5.85 -0.34 -9.33
CA SER A 29 -4.60 0.37 -9.00
C SER A 29 -4.72 1.54 -8.01
N ARG A 30 -5.94 2.05 -7.78
CA ARG A 30 -6.21 3.06 -6.74
C ARG A 30 -5.84 2.61 -5.32
N ALA A 31 -5.83 1.30 -5.07
CA ALA A 31 -5.43 0.74 -3.78
C ALA A 31 -3.95 0.32 -3.71
N ASN A 32 -3.13 0.60 -4.72
CA ASN A 32 -1.70 0.22 -4.71
C ASN A 32 -0.88 0.94 -3.63
N ASN A 33 -1.42 2.00 -3.03
CA ASN A 33 -0.81 2.72 -1.91
C ASN A 33 -1.66 2.60 -0.64
N GLY A 34 -2.46 1.52 -0.54
CA GLY A 34 -3.38 1.29 0.56
C GLY A 34 -4.82 1.74 0.33
N CYS A 35 -5.69 1.38 1.28
CA CYS A 35 -7.13 1.60 1.21
C CYS A 35 -7.53 3.01 1.67
N ILE A 36 -6.84 4.03 1.16
CA ILE A 36 -6.95 5.44 1.59
C ILE A 36 -8.35 6.07 1.47
N CYS A 37 -9.25 5.42 0.72
CA CYS A 37 -10.66 5.81 0.65
C CYS A 37 -11.36 5.63 2.01
N HIS A 38 -10.84 4.74 2.86
CA HIS A 38 -11.32 4.44 4.21
C HIS A 38 -10.55 5.21 5.30
N GLY A 39 -9.85 6.29 4.93
CA GLY A 39 -9.11 7.13 5.86
C GLY A 39 -7.65 6.70 6.04
N ALA A 40 -7.07 7.07 7.18
CA ALA A 40 -5.70 6.69 7.51
C ALA A 40 -5.62 5.20 7.89
N SER A 41 -4.45 4.59 7.69
CA SER A 41 -4.21 3.24 8.16
C SER A 41 -4.36 3.15 9.68
N ASP A 42 -4.88 2.03 10.15
CA ASP A 42 -5.21 1.76 11.56
C ASP A 42 -4.48 0.50 12.06
N SER A 43 -3.78 0.62 13.18
CA SER A 43 -3.04 -0.47 13.82
C SER A 43 -3.94 -1.55 14.46
N THR A 44 -5.25 -1.33 14.53
CA THR A 44 -6.23 -2.31 14.99
C THR A 44 -6.57 -3.35 13.92
N THR A 45 -6.17 -3.12 12.67
CA THR A 45 -6.26 -4.10 11.60
C THR A 45 -4.88 -4.72 11.36
N GLU A 46 -4.81 -6.04 11.34
CA GLU A 46 -3.64 -6.84 11.00
C GLU A 46 -3.89 -7.55 9.67
N VAL A 47 -2.85 -7.61 8.85
CA VAL A 47 -2.89 -8.16 7.49
C VAL A 47 -1.78 -9.18 7.37
N ILE A 48 -2.15 -10.41 7.05
CA ILE A 48 -1.24 -11.56 7.09
C ILE A 48 -1.30 -12.27 5.74
N LEU A 49 -0.14 -12.63 5.21
CA LEU A 49 0.00 -13.52 4.06
C LEU A 49 0.66 -14.82 4.51
N HIS A 50 -0.15 -15.87 4.65
CA HIS A 50 0.26 -17.18 5.11
C HIS A 50 0.94 -18.00 4.01
N ASN A 51 1.72 -18.99 4.45
CA ASN A 51 2.37 -20.01 3.61
C ASN A 51 3.38 -19.48 2.59
N LEU A 52 3.88 -18.27 2.78
CA LEU A 52 5.07 -17.81 2.06
C LEU A 52 6.28 -18.70 2.42
N PRO A 53 7.08 -19.10 1.42
CA PRO A 53 8.32 -19.82 1.70
C PRO A 53 9.35 -18.86 2.32
N ASN A 54 10.44 -19.39 2.91
CA ASN A 54 11.56 -18.54 3.33
C ASN A 54 12.34 -17.99 2.11
N ASN A 55 12.49 -18.82 1.08
CA ASN A 55 13.06 -18.48 -0.22
C ASN A 55 12.27 -19.20 -1.30
N TRP A 56 12.14 -18.59 -2.47
CA TRP A 56 11.42 -19.19 -3.59
C TRP A 56 12.36 -19.81 -4.62
N THR A 57 11.88 -20.86 -5.27
CA THR A 57 12.57 -21.58 -6.35
C THR A 57 11.88 -21.27 -7.67
N ALA A 58 12.63 -21.26 -8.77
CA ALA A 58 12.09 -21.01 -10.10
C ALA A 58 10.90 -21.91 -10.47
N ASN A 59 9.95 -21.39 -11.25
CA ASN A 59 8.81 -22.12 -11.83
C ASN A 59 8.02 -22.98 -10.83
N THR A 60 7.84 -22.48 -9.61
CA THR A 60 7.16 -23.18 -8.51
C THR A 60 5.86 -22.48 -8.17
N THR A 61 4.80 -23.26 -8.00
CA THR A 61 3.50 -22.76 -7.54
C THR A 61 3.41 -22.86 -6.02
N TYR A 62 3.14 -21.73 -5.37
CA TYR A 62 2.92 -21.62 -3.93
C TYR A 62 1.45 -21.32 -3.66
N ASN A 63 0.82 -22.11 -2.80
CA ASN A 63 -0.54 -21.85 -2.33
C ASN A 63 -0.45 -20.95 -1.10
N LEU A 64 -0.96 -19.72 -1.23
CA LEU A 64 -0.92 -18.70 -0.20
C LEU A 64 -2.35 -18.45 0.30
N SER A 65 -2.46 -17.96 1.53
CA SER A 65 -3.74 -17.56 2.10
C SER A 65 -3.61 -16.17 2.73
N ILE A 66 -4.52 -15.27 2.36
CA ILE A 66 -4.62 -13.93 2.91
C ILE A 66 -5.53 -14.01 4.13
N GLU A 67 -5.16 -13.32 5.22
CA GLU A 67 -6.01 -13.15 6.39
C GLU A 67 -6.00 -11.68 6.84
N ILE A 68 -7.18 -11.13 7.10
CA ILE A 68 -7.36 -9.79 7.65
C ILE A 68 -8.03 -9.93 9.02
N ILE A 69 -7.33 -9.51 10.06
CA ILE A 69 -7.85 -9.51 11.44
C ILE A 69 -8.14 -8.06 11.80
N GLY A 70 -9.36 -7.76 12.22
CA GLY A 70 -9.71 -6.41 12.63
C GLY A 70 -11.17 -6.31 13.04
N GLU A 71 -11.43 -5.46 14.02
CA GLU A 71 -12.79 -5.11 14.43
C GLU A 71 -13.23 -3.88 13.63
N SER A 72 -14.25 -4.07 12.78
CA SER A 72 -14.97 -2.96 12.17
C SER A 72 -16.15 -2.58 13.06
N SER A 73 -16.38 -1.28 13.30
CA SER A 73 -17.45 -0.86 14.20
C SER A 73 -18.83 -1.08 13.55
N ASP A 74 -19.76 -1.68 14.29
CA ASP A 74 -21.15 -1.89 13.87
C ASP A 74 -21.32 -2.72 12.57
N ASN A 75 -20.98 -4.01 12.66
CA ASN A 75 -21.19 -5.03 11.62
C ASN A 75 -22.68 -5.19 11.27
N SER A 76 -23.16 -4.35 10.35
CA SER A 76 -24.59 -4.19 10.05
C SER A 76 -24.97 -4.60 8.62
N GLY A 77 -23.98 -4.95 7.80
CA GLY A 77 -24.17 -5.39 6.41
C GLY A 77 -23.57 -6.77 6.10
N GLU A 78 -23.52 -7.08 4.80
CA GLU A 78 -23.05 -8.37 4.27
C GLU A 78 -21.57 -8.34 3.89
N ASN A 79 -21.02 -7.18 3.52
CA ASN A 79 -19.62 -7.07 3.13
C ASN A 79 -18.74 -6.99 4.38
N PHE A 80 -17.81 -7.93 4.47
CA PHE A 80 -16.83 -8.09 5.53
C PHE A 80 -15.43 -8.23 4.98
N GLY A 81 -15.04 -7.57 3.89
CA GLY A 81 -13.61 -7.37 3.64
C GLY A 81 -13.24 -7.05 2.22
N GLY A 82 -11.97 -6.68 2.09
CA GLY A 82 -11.33 -6.57 0.80
C GLY A 82 -9.83 -6.44 0.93
N PHE A 83 -9.13 -6.78 -0.13
CA PHE A 83 -7.68 -6.66 -0.18
C PHE A 83 -7.20 -6.12 -1.52
N ARG A 84 -5.92 -5.72 -1.52
CA ARG A 84 -5.12 -5.45 -2.70
C ARG A 84 -3.76 -6.12 -2.53
N LEU A 85 -3.46 -7.11 -3.37
CA LEU A 85 -2.20 -7.85 -3.36
C LEU A 85 -1.40 -7.56 -4.62
N LEU A 86 -0.12 -7.21 -4.44
CA LEU A 86 0.85 -6.92 -5.48
C LEU A 86 2.08 -7.79 -5.28
N PHE A 87 2.58 -8.38 -6.37
CA PHE A 87 3.87 -9.05 -6.46
C PHE A 87 4.66 -8.40 -7.58
N SER A 88 5.91 -8.01 -7.34
CA SER A 88 6.74 -7.41 -8.39
C SER A 88 7.18 -8.41 -9.46
N HIS A 89 7.14 -9.71 -9.16
CA HIS A 89 7.53 -10.79 -10.06
C HIS A 89 6.62 -12.02 -9.92
N GLY A 90 6.56 -12.80 -11.00
CA GLY A 90 5.72 -14.00 -11.08
C GLY A 90 4.28 -13.67 -11.46
N GLU A 91 3.42 -14.67 -11.37
CA GLU A 91 2.01 -14.58 -11.74
C GLU A 91 1.14 -14.99 -10.56
N LEU A 92 0.11 -14.20 -10.27
CA LEU A 92 -0.91 -14.56 -9.27
C LEU A 92 -2.10 -15.20 -9.98
N VAL A 93 -2.71 -16.19 -9.32
CA VAL A 93 -3.93 -16.86 -9.77
C VAL A 93 -4.90 -16.93 -8.60
N GLY A 94 -6.12 -16.42 -8.79
CA GLY A 94 -7.19 -16.45 -7.80
C GLY A 94 -8.23 -17.56 -8.02
N GLY A 95 -9.05 -17.82 -7.01
CA GLY A 95 -10.29 -18.60 -7.13
C GLY A 95 -11.46 -17.78 -7.69
N ASP A 96 -12.70 -18.23 -7.47
CA ASP A 96 -13.90 -17.51 -7.93
C ASP A 96 -14.19 -16.23 -7.12
N ASP A 97 -13.64 -16.15 -5.91
CA ASP A 97 -13.75 -15.05 -4.95
C ASP A 97 -12.64 -13.98 -5.09
N VAL A 98 -11.68 -14.21 -6.01
CA VAL A 98 -10.51 -13.36 -6.26
C VAL A 98 -10.36 -13.09 -7.76
N GLN A 99 -9.94 -11.88 -8.12
CA GLN A 99 -9.73 -11.47 -9.50
C GLN A 99 -8.53 -10.54 -9.66
N SER A 100 -8.01 -10.49 -10.88
CA SER A 100 -6.95 -9.56 -11.27
C SER A 100 -7.54 -8.24 -11.80
N MET A 101 -7.01 -7.12 -11.34
CA MET A 101 -7.32 -5.76 -11.81
C MET A 101 -6.05 -4.91 -11.80
N ASP A 102 -5.72 -4.25 -12.91
CA ASP A 102 -4.55 -3.36 -13.04
C ASP A 102 -3.28 -3.95 -12.39
N ASP A 103 -2.85 -5.13 -12.83
CA ASP A 103 -1.63 -5.82 -12.39
C ASP A 103 -1.56 -6.15 -10.87
N GLY A 104 -2.70 -6.30 -10.22
CA GLY A 104 -2.76 -6.85 -8.86
C GLY A 104 -4.04 -7.63 -8.60
N MET A 105 -4.05 -8.35 -7.49
CA MET A 105 -5.21 -9.16 -7.06
C MET A 105 -6.09 -8.40 -6.08
N THR A 106 -7.39 -8.64 -6.19
CA THR A 106 -8.43 -8.11 -5.30
C THR A 106 -9.59 -9.10 -5.23
N HIS A 107 -10.54 -8.86 -4.33
CA HIS A 107 -11.73 -9.68 -4.16
C HIS A 107 -12.74 -9.47 -5.30
N THR A 108 -13.64 -10.43 -5.52
CA THR A 108 -14.85 -10.25 -6.35
C THR A 108 -16.03 -9.77 -5.50
N SER A 109 -17.18 -9.52 -6.14
CA SER A 109 -18.44 -9.26 -5.40
C SER A 109 -18.83 -10.39 -4.46
N ASP A 110 -18.45 -11.62 -4.81
CA ASP A 110 -18.83 -12.83 -4.08
C ASP A 110 -17.79 -13.16 -3.00
N GLY A 111 -16.62 -12.52 -3.05
CA GLY A 111 -15.54 -12.65 -2.08
C GLY A 111 -15.41 -11.49 -1.11
N ASN A 112 -16.40 -10.60 -1.02
CA ASN A 112 -16.33 -9.41 -0.17
C ASN A 112 -16.99 -9.58 1.21
N ASP A 113 -17.59 -10.74 1.49
CA ASP A 113 -18.27 -11.12 2.74
C ASP A 113 -17.36 -11.97 3.66
N GLN A 114 -16.07 -11.99 3.37
CA GLN A 114 -15.06 -12.74 4.10
C GLN A 114 -13.81 -11.91 4.38
N ARG A 115 -12.97 -12.41 5.27
CA ARG A 115 -11.68 -11.82 5.66
C ARG A 115 -10.48 -12.69 5.30
N THR A 116 -10.72 -13.78 4.57
CA THR A 116 -9.70 -14.74 4.18
C THR A 116 -9.86 -15.12 2.72
N TRP A 117 -8.78 -15.20 1.95
CA TRP A 117 -8.82 -15.60 0.54
C TRP A 117 -7.65 -16.50 0.21
N ASP A 118 -7.86 -17.48 -0.65
CA ASP A 118 -6.78 -18.33 -1.16
C ASP A 118 -6.33 -17.85 -2.53
N VAL A 119 -5.02 -17.74 -2.71
CA VAL A 119 -4.39 -17.37 -3.98
C VAL A 119 -3.21 -18.29 -4.25
N GLN A 120 -2.88 -18.46 -5.52
CA GLN A 120 -1.68 -19.15 -5.94
C GLN A 120 -0.70 -18.12 -6.51
N TRP A 121 0.56 -18.25 -6.15
CA TRP A 121 1.65 -17.51 -6.77
C TRP A 121 2.56 -18.47 -7.53
N ILE A 122 2.73 -18.21 -8.82
CA ILE A 122 3.62 -18.94 -9.71
C ILE A 122 4.89 -18.11 -9.85
N SER A 123 5.99 -18.59 -9.27
CA SER A 123 7.27 -17.91 -9.31
C SER A 123 7.84 -17.89 -10.75
N PRO A 124 8.63 -16.86 -11.11
CA PRO A 124 9.23 -16.76 -12.43
C PRO A 124 10.35 -17.80 -12.64
N GLU A 125 10.87 -17.89 -13.86
CA GLU A 125 12.00 -18.79 -14.19
C GLU A 125 13.35 -18.33 -13.60
N ASP A 126 13.56 -17.02 -13.45
CA ASP A 126 14.81 -16.44 -12.95
C ASP A 126 14.78 -16.26 -11.42
N ASP A 127 15.22 -17.27 -10.68
CA ASP A 127 15.31 -17.27 -9.21
C ASP A 127 16.54 -16.57 -8.61
N SER A 128 17.21 -15.74 -9.40
CA SER A 128 18.15 -14.73 -8.90
C SER A 128 17.45 -13.45 -8.40
N LYS A 129 16.15 -13.32 -8.60
CA LYS A 129 15.39 -12.11 -8.26
C LYS A 129 14.92 -12.08 -6.81
N ILE A 130 14.67 -10.86 -6.32
CA ILE A 130 13.94 -10.60 -5.08
C ILE A 130 12.55 -10.08 -5.47
N ALA A 131 11.51 -10.79 -5.03
CA ALA A 131 10.13 -10.40 -5.26
C ALA A 131 9.67 -9.50 -4.12
N HIS A 132 9.25 -8.28 -4.44
CA HIS A 132 8.65 -7.35 -3.49
C HIS A 132 7.15 -7.63 -3.46
N ILE A 133 6.61 -7.79 -2.25
CA ILE A 133 5.22 -8.13 -2.01
C ILE A 133 4.60 -7.02 -1.18
N THR A 134 3.47 -6.53 -1.65
CA THR A 134 2.63 -5.55 -0.93
C THR A 134 1.23 -6.11 -0.80
N LEU A 135 0.72 -6.18 0.43
CA LEU A 135 -0.65 -6.58 0.73
C LEU A 135 -1.31 -5.49 1.55
N HIS A 136 -2.38 -4.92 1.02
CA HIS A 136 -3.28 -4.05 1.76
C HIS A 136 -4.56 -4.83 2.09
N GLY A 137 -5.01 -4.74 3.33
CA GLY A 137 -6.25 -5.37 3.79
C GLY A 137 -7.16 -4.37 4.46
N ASN A 138 -8.45 -4.44 4.12
CA ASN A 138 -9.50 -3.57 4.62
C ASN A 138 -10.53 -4.38 5.41
N ALA A 139 -10.72 -3.99 6.67
CA ALA A 139 -11.75 -4.45 7.57
C ALA A 139 -12.96 -3.49 7.55
N VAL A 140 -13.96 -3.76 6.71
CA VAL A 140 -15.21 -2.99 6.59
C VAL A 140 -16.38 -3.53 7.43
N ASN A 141 -17.31 -2.67 7.83
CA ASN A 141 -18.49 -3.00 8.65
C ASN A 141 -19.79 -3.31 7.87
N GLY A 142 -19.75 -3.12 6.54
CA GLY A 142 -20.86 -3.42 5.63
C GLY A 142 -21.97 -2.36 5.58
N ASP A 143 -21.82 -1.19 6.21
CA ASP A 143 -22.87 -0.15 6.23
C ASP A 143 -22.97 0.67 4.93
N GLY A 144 -22.07 0.40 3.97
CA GLY A 144 -21.99 1.07 2.66
C GLY A 144 -21.31 2.45 2.70
N SER A 145 -20.85 2.88 3.87
CA SER A 145 -20.01 4.06 4.12
C SER A 145 -18.55 3.63 4.29
N THR A 146 -17.66 4.60 4.47
CA THR A 146 -16.26 4.38 4.89
C THR A 146 -16.06 4.63 6.38
N THR A 147 -17.12 5.03 7.09
CA THR A 147 -17.07 5.37 8.51
C THR A 147 -17.12 4.09 9.33
N GLY A 148 -16.11 3.88 10.18
CA GLY A 148 -16.03 2.68 11.02
C GLY A 148 -15.29 1.51 10.40
N ASP A 149 -14.81 1.68 9.16
CA ASP A 149 -13.88 0.77 8.51
C ASP A 149 -12.45 1.05 8.97
N ALA A 150 -11.62 0.02 8.97
CA ALA A 150 -10.22 0.09 9.36
C ALA A 150 -9.37 -0.71 8.37
N TRP A 151 -8.14 -0.26 8.09
CA TRP A 151 -7.27 -0.94 7.12
C TRP A 151 -5.80 -0.82 7.48
N SER A 152 -5.01 -1.80 7.04
CA SER A 152 -3.56 -1.75 7.18
C SER A 152 -2.85 -2.40 6.00
N SER A 153 -1.52 -2.33 6.04
CA SER A 153 -0.63 -2.87 5.02
C SER A 153 0.38 -3.82 5.64
N TRP A 154 0.80 -4.78 4.85
CA TRP A 154 1.94 -5.64 5.10
C TRP A 154 2.82 -5.69 3.84
N GLU A 155 4.12 -5.58 4.01
CA GLU A 155 5.10 -5.56 2.93
C GLU A 155 6.29 -6.45 3.28
N THR A 156 6.83 -7.16 2.28
CA THR A 156 8.06 -7.93 2.46
C THR A 156 8.82 -8.14 1.15
N ASP A 157 10.11 -8.45 1.29
CA ASP A 157 10.95 -8.91 0.19
C ASP A 157 11.17 -10.42 0.31
N LEU A 158 10.80 -11.14 -0.73
CA LEU A 158 10.92 -12.59 -0.82
C LEU A 158 12.05 -12.98 -1.77
N TRP A 159 13.08 -13.60 -1.22
CA TRP A 159 14.33 -13.86 -1.92
C TRP A 159 14.28 -15.15 -2.73
N GLY A 160 14.69 -15.09 -3.99
CA GLY A 160 14.95 -16.29 -4.79
C GLY A 160 16.13 -17.07 -4.21
N VAL A 161 16.15 -18.38 -4.38
CA VAL A 161 17.23 -19.24 -3.84
C VAL A 161 18.61 -18.91 -4.40
N ASN A 162 18.69 -18.27 -5.57
CA ASN A 162 19.92 -17.83 -6.21
C ASN A 162 20.11 -16.30 -6.16
N ALA A 163 19.25 -15.57 -5.43
CA ALA A 163 19.37 -14.13 -5.27
C ALA A 163 20.59 -13.77 -4.39
N THR A 164 21.21 -12.65 -4.71
CA THR A 164 22.37 -12.12 -3.99
C THR A 164 22.11 -10.70 -3.51
N GLU A 165 22.96 -10.17 -2.63
CA GLU A 165 22.91 -8.76 -2.18
C GLU A 165 22.99 -7.75 -3.34
N ALA A 166 23.54 -8.15 -4.49
CA ALA A 166 23.57 -7.30 -5.68
C ALA A 166 22.19 -7.18 -6.37
N ASP A 167 21.24 -8.04 -6.02
CA ASP A 167 19.89 -8.11 -6.59
C ASP A 167 18.84 -7.36 -5.73
N VAL A 168 19.26 -6.82 -4.58
CA VAL A 168 18.43 -5.94 -3.73
C VAL A 168 18.03 -4.72 -4.56
N PRO A 169 16.72 -4.44 -4.74
CA PRO A 169 16.27 -3.25 -5.45
C PRO A 169 16.93 -2.00 -4.83
N ASP A 170 17.47 -1.11 -5.67
CA ASP A 170 18.12 0.15 -5.29
C ASP A 170 17.25 0.87 -4.23
N GLN A 171 17.57 0.65 -2.96
CA GLN A 171 17.01 1.45 -1.88
C GLN A 171 17.61 2.83 -2.07
N PRO A 172 16.84 3.92 -2.04
CA PRO A 172 17.43 5.23 -2.14
C PRO A 172 18.32 5.41 -0.92
N ASP A 173 19.64 5.26 -1.13
CA ASP A 173 20.65 5.12 -0.09
C ASP A 173 20.31 6.07 1.06
N ALA A 174 19.83 5.54 2.19
CA ALA A 174 19.58 6.37 3.38
C ALA A 174 20.85 7.17 3.74
N MET A 175 22.02 6.63 3.37
CA MET A 175 23.32 7.27 3.45
C MET A 175 23.45 8.53 2.57
N VAL A 176 22.85 8.60 1.38
CA VAL A 176 22.82 9.80 0.53
C VAL A 176 21.99 10.90 1.18
N PHE A 177 20.82 10.58 1.75
CA PHE A 177 20.01 11.58 2.46
C PHE A 177 20.69 12.08 3.73
N ILE A 178 21.35 11.20 4.49
CA ILE A 178 22.15 11.58 5.66
C ILE A 178 23.34 12.46 5.24
N ALA A 179 24.06 12.09 4.17
CA ALA A 179 25.20 12.86 3.67
C ALA A 179 24.78 14.26 3.18
N LEU A 180 23.68 14.35 2.42
CA LEU A 180 23.12 15.63 1.98
C LEU A 180 22.65 16.48 3.17
N GLY A 181 22.01 15.88 4.17
CA GLY A 181 21.60 16.56 5.40
C GLY A 181 22.79 17.15 6.16
N VAL A 182 23.87 16.39 6.34
CA VAL A 182 25.10 16.84 7.01
C VAL A 182 25.78 17.97 6.22
N VAL A 183 25.82 17.89 4.88
CA VAL A 183 26.39 18.95 4.02
C VAL A 183 25.58 20.24 4.12
N ILE A 184 24.25 20.16 4.09
CA ILE A 184 23.37 21.33 4.20
C ILE A 184 23.54 22.01 5.57
N ILE A 185 23.58 21.22 6.65
CA ILE A 185 23.81 21.75 8.00
C ILE A 185 25.19 22.40 8.09
N GLY A 186 26.24 21.75 7.56
CA GLY A 186 27.60 22.29 7.54
C GLY A 186 27.73 23.60 6.75
N LEU A 187 27.10 23.68 5.57
CA LEU A 187 27.05 24.90 4.76
C LEU A 187 26.26 26.02 5.46
N GLY A 188 25.16 25.69 6.14
CA GLY A 188 24.40 26.64 6.95
C GLY A 188 25.22 27.23 8.09
N PHE A 189 25.99 26.40 8.81
CA PHE A 189 26.92 26.87 9.83
C PHE A 189 28.02 27.75 9.23
N ALA A 190 28.65 27.33 8.14
CA ALA A 190 29.70 28.11 7.47
C ALA A 190 29.18 29.47 6.99
N TYR A 191 27.98 29.51 6.39
CA TYR A 191 27.32 30.76 5.99
C TYR A 191 27.05 31.66 7.19
N HIS A 192 26.54 31.11 8.31
CA HIS A 192 26.29 31.90 9.52
C HIS A 192 27.58 32.52 10.07
N PHE A 193 28.68 31.75 10.13
CA PHE A 193 29.97 32.26 10.56
C PHE A 193 30.51 33.37 9.65
N VAL A 194 30.37 33.24 8.32
CA VAL A 194 30.82 34.26 7.36
C VAL A 194 29.93 35.51 7.40
N ALA A 195 28.61 35.34 7.52
CA ALA A 195 27.66 36.46 7.54
C ALA A 195 27.72 37.29 8.83
N VAL A 196 28.06 36.65 9.97
CA VAL A 196 28.14 37.29 11.29
C VAL A 196 29.57 37.71 11.64
N ALA A 197 30.58 37.32 10.85
CA ALA A 197 31.95 37.75 11.04
C ALA A 197 32.05 39.29 11.02
N PRO A 198 32.66 39.92 12.04
CA PRO A 198 32.77 41.36 12.10
C PRO A 198 33.62 41.86 10.92
N LYS A 199 33.04 42.75 10.10
CA LYS A 199 33.78 43.44 9.03
C LYS A 199 34.92 44.22 9.68
N LYS A 200 36.17 43.85 9.40
CA LYS A 200 37.33 44.66 9.79
C LYS A 200 37.16 46.03 9.13
N LYS A 201 37.09 47.09 9.95
CA LYS A 201 37.13 48.48 9.51
C LYS A 201 38.52 48.83 8.99
#